data_AF-G2GFH1-F1
#
_entry.id   AF-G2GFH1-F1
#
_cell.length_a   1.000
_cell.length_b   1.000
_cell.length_c   1.000
_cell.angle_alpha   90.00
_cell.angle_beta   90.00
_cell.angle_gamma   90.00
#
_symmetry.space_group_name_H-M   'P 1'
#
loop_
_entity.id
_entity.type
_entity.pdbx_description
1 polymer ?
#
loop_
_entity_poly.entity_id
_entity_poly.type
_entity_poly.pdbx_seq_one_letter_code
_entity_poly.pdbx_strand_id
1 'polypeptide(L)'
;MANRETHQEQQFIGPKAADDAMVRLAKISGQVQGISRMIRDGRYCVDVLDQIASAQKALDGVSRQVMRNYLERCVSDAIKGDDPFVYDELMKVLFRHR
;
A
#
# COMPACT_ATOMS: atom_id res chain seq x y z
N MET A 1 19.34 -21.19 14.33
CA MET A 1 19.52 -20.89 12.89
C MET A 1 18.15 -20.99 12.22
N ALA A 2 17.41 -19.89 12.13
CA ALA A 2 16.15 -19.87 11.39
C ALA A 2 16.47 -19.85 9.88
N ASN A 3 15.88 -20.76 9.12
CA ASN A 3 16.21 -21.01 7.72
C ASN A 3 15.71 -19.85 6.83
N ARG A 4 16.43 -19.48 5.76
CA ARG A 4 16.03 -18.39 4.85
C ARG A 4 14.67 -18.62 4.18
N GLU A 5 14.24 -19.88 4.07
CA GLU A 5 12.97 -20.30 3.46
C GLU A 5 11.74 -19.90 4.31
N THR A 6 11.85 -19.87 5.65
CA THR A 6 10.72 -19.46 6.52
C THR A 6 10.43 -17.96 6.47
N HIS A 7 11.41 -17.13 6.08
CA HIS A 7 11.20 -15.69 5.92
C HIS A 7 10.49 -15.33 4.60
N GLN A 8 10.60 -16.15 3.55
CA GLN A 8 9.91 -15.91 2.28
C GLN A 8 8.39 -16.07 2.38
N GLU A 9 7.90 -17.00 3.21
CA GLU A 9 6.47 -17.14 3.49
C GLU A 9 5.88 -15.99 4.32
N GLN A 10 6.71 -15.20 5.00
CA GLN A 10 6.26 -14.06 5.79
C GLN A 10 6.20 -12.76 4.97
N GLN A 11 6.89 -12.65 3.83
CA GLN A 11 7.03 -11.42 3.04
C GLN A 11 5.99 -11.25 1.90
N PHE A 12 4.78 -11.79 2.04
CA PHE A 12 3.72 -11.64 1.02
C PHE A 12 2.42 -11.05 1.58
N ILE A 13 1.70 -10.30 0.74
CA ILE A 13 0.38 -9.76 1.09
C ILE A 13 -0.60 -10.91 1.29
N GLY A 14 -1.12 -11.07 2.52
CA GLY A 14 -2.04 -12.17 2.83
C GLY A 14 -3.29 -12.17 1.94
N PRO A 15 -3.89 -13.34 1.64
CA PRO A 15 -4.91 -13.48 0.60
C PRO A 15 -6.09 -12.52 0.78
N LYS A 16 -6.62 -12.41 2.00
CA LYS A 16 -7.68 -11.42 2.31
C LYS A 16 -7.24 -9.97 2.05
N ALA A 17 -6.04 -9.61 2.49
CA ALA A 17 -5.51 -8.26 2.28
C ALA A 17 -5.23 -7.99 0.79
N ALA A 18 -4.87 -9.02 0.03
CA ALA A 18 -4.68 -8.96 -1.41
C ALA A 18 -6.02 -8.72 -2.12
N ASP A 19 -7.05 -9.52 -1.80
CA ASP A 19 -8.40 -9.37 -2.36
C ASP A 19 -8.96 -7.96 -2.11
N ASP A 20 -8.90 -7.51 -0.85
CA ASP A 20 -9.35 -6.18 -0.45
C ASP A 20 -8.58 -5.07 -1.18
N ALA A 21 -7.26 -5.25 -1.36
CA ALA A 21 -6.42 -4.29 -2.10
C ALA A 21 -6.76 -4.28 -3.60
N MET A 22 -6.99 -5.44 -4.21
CA MET A 22 -7.37 -5.56 -5.62
C MET A 22 -8.71 -4.89 -5.91
N VAL A 23 -9.71 -5.04 -5.03
CA VAL A 23 -11.00 -4.34 -5.16
C VAL A 23 -10.82 -2.82 -5.15
N ARG A 24 -9.94 -2.30 -4.27
CA ARG A 24 -9.65 -0.85 -4.21
C ARG A 24 -8.87 -0.38 -5.44
N LEU A 25 -7.87 -1.13 -5.87
CA LEU A 25 -7.06 -0.82 -7.05
C LEU A 25 -7.90 -0.81 -8.33
N ALA A 26 -8.90 -1.70 -8.45
CA ALA A 26 -9.85 -1.68 -9.57
C ALA A 26 -10.63 -0.35 -9.63
N LYS A 27 -11.08 0.18 -8.48
CA LYS A 27 -11.74 1.50 -8.40
C LYS A 27 -10.78 2.64 -8.76
N ILE A 28 -9.55 2.59 -8.26
CA ILE A 28 -8.51 3.59 -8.55
C ILE A 28 -8.16 3.61 -10.04
N SER A 29 -8.07 2.44 -10.67
CA SER A 29 -7.89 2.33 -12.13
C SER A 29 -9.01 3.06 -12.89
N GLY A 30 -10.26 2.90 -12.47
CA GLY A 30 -11.40 3.64 -13.00
C GLY A 30 -11.27 5.16 -12.80
N GLN A 31 -10.76 5.63 -11.64
CA GLN A 31 -10.48 7.05 -11.40
C GLN A 31 -9.41 7.60 -12.34
N VAL A 32 -8.30 6.87 -12.52
CA VAL A 32 -7.19 7.27 -13.42
C VAL A 32 -7.66 7.34 -14.88
N GLN A 33 -8.48 6.38 -15.31
CA GLN A 33 -9.12 6.42 -16.63
C GLN A 33 -10.07 7.61 -16.76
N GLY A 34 -10.83 7.94 -15.71
CA GLY A 34 -11.68 9.12 -15.64
C GLY A 34 -10.88 10.43 -15.80
N ILE A 35 -9.80 10.58 -15.05
CA ILE A 35 -8.88 11.73 -15.14
C ILE A 35 -8.34 11.87 -16.57
N SER A 36 -7.89 10.77 -17.18
CA SER A 36 -7.41 10.76 -18.57
C SER A 36 -8.45 11.29 -19.55
N ARG A 37 -9.73 10.91 -19.39
CA ARG A 37 -10.83 11.45 -20.20
C ARG A 37 -11.05 12.94 -19.93
N MET A 38 -11.09 13.36 -18.66
CA MET A 38 -11.27 14.77 -18.32
C MET A 38 -10.21 15.68 -18.95
N ILE A 39 -8.96 15.23 -18.98
CA ILE A 39 -7.86 15.96 -19.63
C ILE A 39 -8.09 16.04 -21.14
N ARG A 40 -8.43 14.92 -21.79
CA ARG A 40 -8.71 14.89 -23.23
C ARG A 40 -9.89 15.79 -23.62
N ASP A 41 -10.91 15.83 -22.78
CA ASP A 41 -12.14 16.60 -22.99
C ASP A 41 -11.96 18.09 -22.62
N GLY A 42 -10.77 18.51 -22.18
CA GLY A 42 -10.49 19.91 -21.84
C GLY A 42 -11.27 20.41 -20.62
N ARG A 43 -11.53 19.54 -19.64
CA ARG A 43 -12.25 19.89 -18.40
C ARG A 43 -11.49 20.93 -17.58
N TYR A 44 -12.23 21.67 -16.75
CA TYR A 44 -11.67 22.69 -15.88
C TYR A 44 -10.57 22.14 -14.98
N CYS A 45 -9.46 22.87 -14.89
CA CYS A 45 -8.25 22.38 -14.22
C CYS A 45 -8.48 22.01 -12.75
N VAL A 46 -9.30 22.78 -12.03
CA VAL A 46 -9.60 22.51 -10.61
C VAL A 46 -10.35 21.19 -10.46
N ASP A 47 -11.34 20.90 -11.32
CA ASP A 47 -12.04 19.61 -11.31
C ASP A 47 -11.07 18.43 -11.52
N VAL A 48 -10.12 18.58 -12.45
CA VAL A 48 -9.10 17.55 -12.72
C VAL A 48 -8.19 17.37 -11.52
N LEU A 49 -7.74 18.47 -10.89
CA LEU A 49 -6.92 18.44 -9.68
C LEU A 49 -7.66 17.78 -8.52
N ASP A 50 -8.95 18.04 -8.34
CA ASP A 50 -9.79 17.39 -7.32
C ASP A 50 -9.88 15.88 -7.55
N GLN A 51 -10.03 15.44 -8.80
CA GLN A 51 -10.03 14.00 -9.12
C GLN A 51 -8.67 13.35 -8.89
N ILE A 52 -7.57 14.04 -9.21
CA ILE A 52 -6.21 13.56 -8.92
C ILE A 52 -6.03 13.41 -7.40
N ALA A 53 -6.40 14.42 -6.61
CA ALA A 53 -6.33 14.36 -5.15
C ALA A 53 -7.19 13.22 -4.57
N SER A 54 -8.35 12.96 -5.17
CA SER A 54 -9.20 11.81 -4.81
C SER A 54 -8.50 10.47 -5.07
N ALA A 55 -7.85 10.31 -6.23
CA ALA A 55 -7.10 9.09 -6.57
C ALA A 55 -5.88 8.88 -5.65
N GLN A 56 -5.16 9.96 -5.30
CA GLN A 56 -4.06 9.92 -4.34
C GLN A 56 -4.53 9.46 -2.95
N LYS A 57 -5.62 10.03 -2.42
CA LYS A 57 -6.19 9.60 -1.13
C LYS A 57 -6.63 8.13 -1.15
N ALA A 58 -7.15 7.64 -2.28
CA ALA A 58 -7.53 6.24 -2.43
C ALA A 58 -6.29 5.33 -2.43
N LEU A 59 -5.21 5.71 -3.11
CA LEU A 59 -3.91 5.01 -3.06
C LEU A 59 -3.34 4.99 -1.64
N ASP A 60 -3.40 6.10 -0.89
CA ASP A 60 -2.98 6.14 0.52
C ASP A 60 -3.77 5.15 1.38
N GLY A 61 -5.04 4.92 1.05
CA GLY A 61 -5.85 3.87 1.66
C GLY A 61 -5.28 2.47 1.44
N VAL A 62 -4.88 2.16 0.20
CA VAL A 62 -4.24 0.87 -0.14
C VAL A 62 -2.89 0.73 0.55
N SER A 63 -2.05 1.78 0.51
CA SER A 63 -0.75 1.80 1.18
C SER A 63 -0.87 1.49 2.67
N ARG A 64 -1.85 2.08 3.37
CA ARG A 64 -2.12 1.79 4.79
C ARG A 64 -2.56 0.36 5.04
N GLN A 65 -3.35 -0.22 4.15
CA GLN A 65 -3.80 -1.60 4.26
C GLN A 65 -2.64 -2.59 4.07
N VAL A 66 -1.78 -2.34 3.08
CA VAL A 66 -0.57 -3.15 2.84
C VAL A 66 0.41 -3.01 4.00
N MET A 67 0.62 -1.80 4.51
CA MET A 67 1.44 -1.56 5.70
C MET A 67 0.93 -2.31 6.92
N ARG A 68 -0.38 -2.29 7.18
CA ARG A 68 -1.00 -3.06 8.25
C ARG A 68 -0.70 -4.55 8.09
N ASN A 69 -0.84 -5.09 6.89
CA ASN A 69 -0.53 -6.50 6.64
C ASN A 69 0.93 -6.84 6.93
N TYR A 70 1.86 -5.98 6.50
CA TYR A 70 3.29 -6.12 6.79
C TYR A 70 3.55 -6.11 8.32
N LEU A 71 2.93 -5.19 9.04
CA LEU A 71 3.03 -5.11 10.50
C LEU A 71 2.48 -6.36 11.19
N GLU A 72 1.31 -6.83 10.78
CA GLU A 72 0.61 -7.96 11.39
C GLU A 72 1.25 -9.31 11.08
N ARG A 73 1.97 -9.44 9.95
CA ARG A 73 2.52 -10.74 9.49
C ARG A 73 4.04 -10.84 9.54
N CYS A 74 4.75 -9.77 9.26
CA CYS A 74 6.21 -9.79 9.17
C CYS A 74 6.87 -9.30 10.47
N VAL A 75 6.27 -8.29 11.09
CA VAL A 75 6.87 -7.57 12.24
C VAL A 75 6.42 -8.15 13.57
N SER A 76 5.16 -8.60 13.69
CA SER A 76 4.57 -9.12 14.93
C SER A 76 5.32 -10.33 15.52
N ASP A 77 5.82 -11.23 14.68
CA ASP A 77 6.60 -12.39 15.12
C ASP A 77 8.07 -12.05 15.35
N ALA A 78 8.61 -11.05 14.63
CA ALA A 78 9.98 -10.60 14.82
C ALA A 78 10.16 -9.78 16.12
N ILE A 79 9.16 -8.99 16.52
CA ILE A 79 9.15 -8.27 17.81
C ILE A 79 9.13 -9.25 19.00
N LYS A 80 8.43 -10.39 18.88
CA LYS A 80 8.44 -11.43 19.94
C LYS A 80 9.82 -12.06 20.13
N GLY A 81 10.67 -12.02 19.11
CA GLY A 81 12.03 -12.54 19.14
C GLY A 81 13.07 -11.57 19.72
N ASP A 82 12.65 -10.36 20.14
CA ASP A 82 13.52 -9.30 20.67
C ASP A 82 14.62 -8.88 19.67
N ASP A 83 14.31 -8.90 18.37
CA ASP A 83 15.25 -8.54 17.31
C ASP A 83 15.31 -7.01 17.11
N PRO A 84 16.43 -6.34 17.49
CA PRO A 84 16.55 -4.89 17.40
C PRO A 84 16.57 -4.36 15.95
N PHE A 85 16.83 -5.21 14.95
CA PHE A 85 16.85 -4.78 13.53
C PHE A 85 15.44 -4.52 12.97
N VAL A 86 14.40 -5.01 13.63
CA VAL A 86 12.99 -4.87 13.21
C VAL A 86 12.53 -3.42 13.25
N TYR A 87 12.98 -2.65 14.24
CA TYR A 87 12.63 -1.23 14.37
C TYR A 87 13.22 -0.41 13.22
N ASP A 88 14.48 -0.64 12.86
CA ASP A 88 15.13 0.06 11.75
C ASP A 88 14.49 -0.27 10.40
N GLU A 89 14.13 -1.54 10.18
CA GLU A 89 13.43 -1.94 8.96
C GLU A 89 12.03 -1.35 8.89
N LEU A 90 11.28 -1.37 10.00
CA LEU A 90 9.97 -0.75 10.09
C LEU A 90 10.02 0.76 9.79
N MET A 91 10.98 1.49 10.38
CA MET A 91 11.17 2.92 10.11
C MET A 91 11.47 3.16 8.63
N LYS A 92 12.31 2.34 7.99
CA LYS A 92 12.57 2.44 6.54
C LYS A 92 11.32 2.22 5.69
N VAL A 93 10.39 1.37 6.11
CA VAL A 93 9.13 1.11 5.38
C VAL A 93 8.13 2.25 5.60
N LEU A 94 7.98 2.73 6.84
CA LEU A 94 7.06 3.81 7.20
C LEU A 94 7.39 5.15 6.53
N PHE A 95 8.68 5.48 6.40
CA PHE A 95 9.13 6.78 5.90
C PHE A 95 9.64 6.75 4.46
N ARG A 96 9.49 5.64 3.73
CA ARG A 96 10.07 5.48 2.38
C ARG A 96 9.63 6.52 1.35
N HIS A 97 8.40 7.01 1.47
CA HIS A 97 7.74 7.85 0.47
C HIS A 97 7.06 9.08 1.09
N ARG A 98 7.46 9.46 2.31
CA ARG A 98 7.07 10.72 2.95
C ARG A 98 8.19 11.74 2.87
#